data_AF-A0A8C6XWI5-F1
#
_entry.id   AF-A0A8C6XWI5-F1
#
_cell.length_a   1.000
_cell.length_b   1.000
_cell.length_c   1.000
_cell.angle_alpha   90.00
_cell.angle_beta   90.00
_cell.angle_gamma   90.00
#
_symmetry.space_group_name_H-M   'P 1'
#
loop_
_entity.id
_entity.type
_entity.pdbx_description
1 polymer ?
#
loop_
_entity_poly.entity_id
_entity_poly.type
_entity_poly.pdbx_seq_one_letter_code
_entity_poly.pdbx_strand_id
1 'polypeptide(L)'
;LGINTLIANNVYETAYPLHDGEYDGESKDMNERKLLYREWARYGAFYKFQPVDLIRKYFGEKIGMYFAWLGLYTEFLIPSSVVGIIVFVYGCLTIEEDVPRQLTSLGMRTPHN
;
A
#
# COMPACT_ATOMS: atom_id res chain seq x y z
N LEU A 1 37.37 0.18 17.57
CA LEU A 1 36.37 -0.92 17.50
C LEU A 1 34.99 -0.30 17.59
N GLY A 2 34.11 -0.53 16.61
CA GLY A 2 32.75 0.04 16.59
C GLY A 2 31.71 -0.92 17.19
N ILE A 3 30.53 -0.41 17.54
CA ILE A 3 29.46 -1.22 18.17
C ILE A 3 29.01 -2.39 17.27
N ASN A 4 29.00 -2.18 15.95
CA ASN A 4 28.70 -3.23 14.97
C ASN A 4 29.70 -4.40 15.04
N THR A 5 30.97 -4.12 15.30
CA THR A 5 32.00 -5.16 15.47
C THR A 5 31.79 -5.94 16.77
N LEU A 6 31.32 -5.28 17.83
CA LEU A 6 31.05 -5.93 19.11
C LEU A 6 29.81 -6.83 19.04
N ILE A 7 28.77 -6.43 18.31
CA ILE A 7 27.61 -7.28 18.02
C ILE A 7 28.02 -8.46 17.14
N ALA A 8 28.77 -8.21 16.06
CA ALA A 8 29.23 -9.27 15.16
C ALA A 8 30.10 -10.34 15.85
N ASN A 9 30.85 -9.94 16.89
CA ASN A 9 31.68 -10.83 17.68
C ASN A 9 30.93 -11.48 18.86
N ASN A 10 29.60 -11.36 18.96
CA ASN A 10 28.77 -11.86 20.06
C ASN A 10 29.17 -11.35 21.46
N VAL A 11 29.81 -10.17 21.53
CA VAL A 11 30.08 -9.49 22.81
C VAL A 11 28.83 -8.77 23.29
N TYR A 12 28.07 -8.19 22.35
CA TYR A 12 26.72 -7.68 22.57
C TYR A 12 25.71 -8.50 21.77
N GLU A 13 24.53 -8.73 22.34
CA GLU A 13 23.47 -9.49 21.67
C GLU A 13 22.73 -8.63 20.63
N THR A 14 22.30 -7.43 21.01
CA THR A 14 21.54 -6.51 20.12
C THR A 14 21.76 -5.04 20.51
N ALA A 15 21.50 -4.15 19.56
CA ALA A 15 21.37 -2.72 19.83
C ALA A 15 20.23 -2.15 19.00
N TYR A 16 19.29 -1.48 19.66
CA TYR A 16 18.11 -0.88 19.02
C TYR A 16 17.77 0.46 19.69
N PRO A 17 17.23 1.43 18.94
CA PRO A 17 16.75 2.67 19.51
C PRO A 17 15.47 2.42 20.33
N LEU A 18 15.27 3.24 21.36
CA LEU A 18 14.02 3.24 22.13
C LEU A 18 12.93 4.03 21.38
N HIS A 19 11.67 3.61 21.53
CA HIS A 19 10.51 4.34 21.00
C HIS A 19 9.95 5.35 22.01
N ASP A 20 9.22 6.36 21.52
CA ASP A 20 8.53 7.35 22.35
C ASP A 20 7.27 6.75 23.01
N GLY A 21 7.49 6.08 24.14
CA GLY A 21 6.43 5.55 25.00
C GLY A 21 5.43 4.61 24.33
N GLU A 22 4.33 4.38 25.03
CA GLU A 22 3.20 3.57 24.57
C GLU A 22 2.28 4.37 23.64
N TYR A 23 1.75 3.71 22.61
CA TYR A 23 0.82 4.35 21.66
C TYR A 23 -0.64 4.27 22.11
N ASP A 24 -0.95 3.33 23.00
CA ASP A 24 -2.27 3.01 23.56
C ASP A 24 -2.40 3.32 25.06
N GLY A 25 -1.33 3.79 25.70
CA GLY A 25 -1.30 4.09 27.14
C GLY A 25 -2.33 5.14 27.58
N GLU A 26 -2.82 5.00 28.81
CA GLU A 26 -3.83 5.88 29.43
C GLU A 26 -3.32 7.30 29.74
N SER A 27 -2.01 7.54 29.64
CA SER A 27 -1.44 8.86 29.87
C SER A 27 -2.04 9.90 28.90
N LYS A 28 -2.40 11.06 29.46
CA LYS A 28 -2.92 12.20 28.70
C LYS A 28 -1.85 12.90 27.86
N ASP A 29 -0.58 12.62 28.12
CA ASP A 29 0.53 13.23 27.41
C ASP A 29 0.59 12.71 25.96
N MET A 30 0.68 13.65 25.02
CA MET A 30 0.72 13.36 23.59
C MET A 30 2.15 13.07 23.14
N ASN A 31 2.45 11.80 22.89
CA ASN A 31 3.72 11.34 22.31
C ASN A 31 3.67 11.31 20.77
N GLU A 32 4.82 11.44 20.11
CA GLU A 32 4.90 11.40 18.64
C GLU A 32 4.36 10.10 18.06
N ARG A 33 4.64 8.97 18.72
CA ARG A 33 4.12 7.63 18.35
C ARG A 33 2.59 7.56 18.42
N LYS A 34 1.98 8.12 19.46
CA LYS A 34 0.52 8.14 19.67
C LYS A 34 -0.17 9.04 18.65
N LEU A 35 0.43 10.19 18.32
CA LEU A 35 -0.04 11.07 17.27
C LEU A 35 0.02 10.39 15.89
N LEU A 36 1.15 9.76 15.57
CA LEU A 36 1.35 9.02 14.31
C LEU A 36 0.34 7.88 14.16
N TYR A 37 0.06 7.15 15.24
CA TYR A 37 -0.98 6.12 15.23
C TYR A 37 -2.35 6.73 14.94
N ARG A 38 -2.72 7.82 15.61
CA ARG A 38 -4.05 8.43 15.47
C ARG A 38 -4.31 8.97 14.06
N GLU A 39 -3.32 9.62 13.45
CA GLU A 39 -3.49 10.29 12.15
C GLU A 39 -3.23 9.39 10.95
N TRP A 40 -2.42 8.33 11.09
CA TRP A 40 -1.96 7.52 9.97
C TRP A 40 -2.11 6.02 10.17
N ALA A 41 -1.53 5.43 11.22
CA ALA A 41 -1.44 3.97 11.37
C ALA A 41 -2.73 3.31 11.92
N ARG A 42 -3.90 3.81 11.52
CA ARG A 42 -5.22 3.26 11.86
C ARG A 42 -5.98 2.90 10.60
N TYR A 43 -6.67 1.77 10.62
CA TYR A 43 -7.54 1.38 9.52
C TYR A 43 -8.53 2.48 9.16
N GLY A 44 -9.14 3.15 10.14
CA GLY A 44 -10.06 4.28 9.89
C GLY A 44 -9.44 5.56 9.33
N ALA A 45 -8.13 5.62 9.05
CA ALA A 45 -7.46 6.76 8.45
C ALA A 45 -7.10 6.53 6.96
N PHE A 46 -7.50 5.39 6.36
CA PHE A 46 -7.12 5.02 4.99
C PHE A 46 -7.54 6.03 3.91
N TYR A 47 -8.59 6.82 4.16
CA TYR A 47 -9.10 7.83 3.23
C TYR A 47 -8.40 9.19 3.36
N LYS A 48 -7.55 9.38 4.37
CA LYS A 48 -6.78 10.62 4.56
C LYS A 48 -5.50 10.56 3.72
N PHE A 49 -5.02 11.73 3.31
CA PHE A 49 -3.67 11.84 2.76
C PHE A 49 -2.63 11.39 3.80
N GLN A 50 -1.60 10.68 3.36
CA GLN A 50 -0.54 10.22 4.24
C GLN A 50 0.29 11.41 4.76
N PRO A 51 0.46 11.57 6.09
CA PRO A 51 1.27 12.65 6.67
C PRO A 51 2.76 12.29 6.57
N VAL A 52 3.34 12.40 5.37
CA VAL A 52 4.72 12.01 5.06
C VAL A 52 5.74 12.69 5.97
N ASP A 53 5.55 13.98 6.28
CA ASP A 53 6.44 14.71 7.18
C ASP A 53 6.46 14.16 8.60
N LEU A 54 5.31 13.67 9.10
CA LEU A 54 5.23 13.08 10.44
C LEU A 54 5.91 11.71 10.48
N ILE A 55 5.72 10.89 9.43
CA ILE A 55 6.39 9.60 9.27
C ILE A 55 7.91 9.82 9.17
N ARG A 56 8.33 10.80 8.37
CA ARG A 56 9.74 11.17 8.15
C ARG A 56 10.40 11.67 9.43
N LYS A 57 9.69 12.48 10.23
CA LYS A 57 10.19 12.95 11.53
C LYS A 57 10.40 11.81 12.52
N TYR A 58 9.48 10.84 12.59
CA TYR A 58 9.54 9.75 13.56
C TYR A 58 10.45 8.58 13.15
N PHE A 59 10.44 8.20 11.87
CA PHE A 59 11.18 7.04 11.34
C PHE A 59 12.43 7.40 10.51
N GLY A 60 12.61 8.69 10.19
CA GLY A 60 13.69 9.17 9.35
C GLY A 60 13.37 9.14 7.85
N GLU A 61 14.29 9.74 7.08
CA GLU A 61 14.16 9.98 5.63
C GLU A 61 13.91 8.71 4.80
N LYS A 62 14.63 7.61 5.11
CA LYS A 62 14.52 6.35 4.35
C LYS A 62 13.10 5.77 4.38
N ILE A 63 12.49 5.76 5.56
CA ILE A 63 11.15 5.20 5.77
C ILE A 63 10.09 6.19 5.29
N GLY A 64 10.29 7.50 5.53
CA GLY A 64 9.43 8.54 4.98
C GLY A 64 9.32 8.48 3.45
N MET A 65 10.45 8.31 2.76
CA MET A 65 10.49 8.20 1.30
C MET A 65 9.79 6.93 0.78
N TYR A 66 9.93 5.80 1.48
CA TYR A 66 9.23 4.57 1.13
C TYR A 66 7.71 4.77 1.12
N PHE A 67 7.16 5.37 2.19
CA PHE A 67 5.72 5.62 2.28
C PHE A 67 5.25 6.70 1.30
N ALA A 68 6.05 7.75 1.06
CA ALA A 68 5.75 8.75 0.05
C ALA A 68 5.60 8.12 -1.35
N TRP A 69 6.52 7.24 -1.73
CA TRP A 69 6.46 6.52 -3.00
C TRP A 69 5.25 5.57 -3.07
N LEU A 70 4.98 4.84 -1.99
CA LEU A 70 3.84 3.95 -1.92
C LEU A 70 2.52 4.70 -2.09
N GLY A 71 2.35 5.84 -1.41
CA GLY A 71 1.17 6.69 -1.54
C GLY A 71 0.96 7.17 -2.98
N LEU A 72 2.01 7.71 -3.60
CA LEU A 72 1.98 8.15 -5.00
C LEU A 72 1.62 7.00 -5.95
N TYR A 73 2.21 5.82 -5.75
CA TYR A 73 1.91 4.64 -6.56
C TYR A 73 0.45 4.22 -6.46
N THR A 74 -0.12 4.20 -5.24
CA THR A 74 -1.54 3.90 -5.04
C THR A 74 -2.46 4.95 -5.66
N GLU A 75 -2.06 6.23 -5.63
CA GLU A 75 -2.83 7.31 -6.24
C GLU A 75 -2.94 7.15 -7.76
N PHE A 76 -1.87 6.73 -8.43
CA PHE A 76 -1.90 6.42 -9.86
C PHE A 76 -2.66 5.13 -10.21
N LEU A 77 -2.74 4.17 -9.28
CA LEU A 77 -3.53 2.96 -9.49
C LEU A 77 -5.04 3.24 -9.49
N ILE A 78 -5.52 4.26 -8.78
CA ILE A 78 -6.95 4.61 -8.75
C ILE A 78 -7.51 4.89 -10.17
N PRO A 79 -7.02 5.88 -10.94
CA PRO A 79 -7.54 6.15 -12.29
C PRO A 79 -7.31 4.96 -13.23
N SER A 80 -6.17 4.27 -13.11
CA SER A 80 -5.88 3.06 -13.89
C SER A 80 -6.93 1.98 -13.66
N SER A 81 -7.30 1.73 -12.41
CA SER A 81 -8.34 0.76 -12.05
C SER A 81 -9.73 1.15 -12.56
N VAL A 82 -10.07 2.45 -12.53
CA VAL A 82 -11.35 2.96 -13.03
C VAL A 82 -11.46 2.69 -14.53
N VAL A 83 -10.42 2.98 -15.30
CA VAL A 83 -10.39 2.67 -16.74
C VAL A 83 -10.51 1.17 -16.98
N GLY A 84 -9.80 0.34 -16.20
CA GLY A 84 -9.89 -1.12 -16.28
C GLY A 84 -11.31 -1.64 -16.03
N ILE A 85 -12.01 -1.11 -15.03
CA ILE A 85 -13.40 -1.48 -14.72
C ILE A 85 -14.34 -1.06 -15.86
N ILE A 86 -14.18 0.14 -16.41
CA ILE A 86 -15.01 0.62 -17.54
C ILE A 86 -14.86 -0.30 -18.76
N VAL A 87 -13.62 -0.62 -19.13
CA VAL A 87 -13.33 -1.51 -20.27
C VAL A 87 -13.87 -2.92 -20.01
N PHE A 88 -13.74 -3.42 -18.78
CA PHE A 88 -14.27 -4.73 -18.40
C PHE A 88 -15.81 -4.77 -18.52
N VAL A 89 -16.51 -3.76 -18.00
CA VAL A 89 -17.98 -3.67 -18.11
C VAL A 89 -18.41 -3.54 -19.56
N TYR A 90 -17.75 -2.71 -20.37
CA TYR A 90 -18.04 -2.59 -21.80
C TYR A 90 -17.87 -3.93 -22.53
N GLY A 91 -16.80 -4.66 -22.23
CA GLY A 91 -16.61 -6.04 -22.71
C GLY A 91 -17.78 -6.93 -22.33
N CYS A 92 -18.17 -6.95 -21.04
CA CYS A 92 -19.30 -7.76 -20.56
C CYS A 92 -20.63 -7.43 -21.25
N LEU A 93 -20.89 -6.18 -21.60
CA LEU A 93 -22.11 -5.77 -22.31
C LEU A 93 -22.08 -6.17 -23.79
N THR A 94 -20.94 -6.01 -24.45
CA THR A 94 -20.79 -6.25 -25.90
C THR A 94 -20.65 -7.75 -26.23
N ILE A 95 -20.45 -8.58 -25.21
CA ILE A 95 -20.23 -10.02 -25.29
C ILE A 95 -21.34 -10.76 -26.08
N GLU A 96 -22.60 -10.32 -26.02
CA GLU A 96 -23.73 -10.97 -26.71
C GLU A 96 -23.84 -10.60 -28.21
N GLU A 97 -23.28 -9.46 -28.61
CA GLU A 97 -23.30 -8.95 -29.98
C GLU A 97 -22.09 -9.44 -30.82
N ASP A 98 -21.15 -10.14 -30.18
CA ASP A 98 -19.94 -10.67 -30.81
C ASP A 98 -20.24 -11.76 -31.86
N VAL A 99 -19.95 -11.48 -33.13
CA VAL A 99 -20.10 -12.40 -34.30
C VAL A 99 -19.51 -13.81 -34.06
N PRO A 100 -18.33 -14.00 -33.44
CA PRO A 100 -17.79 -15.33 -33.15
C PRO A 100 -18.65 -16.16 -32.18
N ARG A 101 -19.34 -15.50 -31.24
CA ARG A 101 -20.22 -16.17 -30.27
C ARG A 101 -21.52 -16.60 -30.94
N GLN A 102 -22.07 -15.77 -31.84
CA GLN A 102 -23.24 -16.12 -32.65
C GLN A 102 -22.99 -17.38 -33.49
N LEU A 103 -21.80 -17.52 -34.08
CA LEU A 103 -21.42 -18.74 -34.83
C LEU A 103 -21.35 -19.98 -33.93
N THR A 104 -20.90 -19.81 -32.68
CA THR A 104 -20.81 -20.88 -31.68
C THR A 104 -22.19 -21.29 -31.15
N SER A 105 -23.11 -20.34 -30.92
CA SER A 105 -24.49 -20.62 -30.48
C SER A 105 -25.38 -21.18 -31.59
N LEU A 106 -25.11 -20.84 -32.85
CA LEU A 106 -25.81 -21.38 -34.02
C LEU A 106 -25.25 -22.75 -34.48
N GLY A 107 -24.25 -23.29 -33.78
CA GLY A 107 -23.66 -24.60 -34.09
C GLY A 107 -22.94 -24.67 -35.45
N MET A 108 -22.63 -23.53 -36.07
CA MET A 108 -21.95 -23.51 -37.37
C MET A 108 -20.44 -23.68 -37.19
N ARG A 109 -19.99 -24.94 -37.24
CA ARG A 109 -18.58 -25.33 -37.35
C ARG A 109 -17.99 -24.69 -38.60
N THR A 110 -16.95 -23.86 -38.43
CA THR A 110 -16.18 -23.29 -39.54
C THR A 110 -15.60 -24.41 -40.41
N PRO A 111 -15.80 -24.40 -41.75
CA PRO A 111 -15.07 -25.31 -42.63
C PRO A 111 -13.58 -24.92 -42.62
N HIS A 112 -12.75 -25.84 -42.16
CA HIS A 112 -11.30 -25.76 -42.30
C HIS A 112 -10.93 -25.86 -43.79
N ASN A 113 -10.06 -24.96 -44.26
CA ASN A 113 -9.23 -25.14 -45.44
C ASN A 113 -7.79 -25.37 -44.97
#